data_AF-A0A2V5WRK6-F1
#
_entry.id   AF-A0A2V5WRK6-F1
#
_cell.length_a   1.000
_cell.length_b   1.000
_cell.length_c   1.000
_cell.angle_alpha   90.00
_cell.angle_beta   90.00
_cell.angle_gamma   90.00
#
_symmetry.space_group_name_H-M   'P 1'
#
loop_
_entity.id
_entity.type
_entity.pdbx_description
1 polymer ?
#
loop_
_entity_poly.entity_id
_entity_poly.type
_entity_poly.pdbx_seq_one_letter_code
_entity_poly.pdbx_strand_id
1 'polypeptide(L)'
;MKRIWILLVLLIAGMACSSRAEDPGDTAPRNGKYMIYSFGAVGSAPLFLGYFVLADGSYKAFLPGDKVHGEGKYSYDKTKHEVTWLSGPYAGAYGGTFTVEQAGKRHQLRLKSTTIATNDG
;
A
#
# COMPACT_ATOMS: atom_id res chain seq x y z
N MET A 1 67.96 -0.19 -12.48
CA MET A 1 68.48 0.79 -11.50
C MET A 1 67.32 1.40 -10.75
N LYS A 2 67.35 1.33 -9.42
CA LYS A 2 66.31 1.74 -8.47
C LYS A 2 66.15 3.27 -8.45
N ARG A 3 64.91 3.76 -8.35
CA ARG A 3 64.61 5.10 -7.82
C ARG A 3 63.50 4.97 -6.77
N ILE A 4 63.86 5.34 -5.54
CA ILE A 4 63.02 5.46 -4.35
C ILE A 4 62.59 6.94 -4.23
N TRP A 5 61.67 7.20 -3.29
CA TRP A 5 61.31 8.45 -2.59
C TRP A 5 60.00 9.12 -3.08
N ILE A 6 59.03 9.56 -2.26
CA ILE A 6 58.66 9.43 -0.82
C ILE A 6 57.23 10.02 -0.68
N LEU A 7 56.43 9.48 0.27
CA LEU A 7 55.24 9.98 1.01
C LEU A 7 54.39 11.19 0.52
N LEU A 8 53.05 11.15 0.68
CA LEU A 8 52.29 11.61 1.88
C LEU A 8 50.81 12.01 1.55
N VAL A 9 49.89 11.73 2.50
CA VAL A 9 48.52 12.28 2.78
C VAL A 9 47.42 12.21 1.70
N LEU A 10 46.32 11.50 1.99
CA LEU A 10 45.11 12.15 2.51
C LEU A 10 44.11 11.14 3.09
N LEU A 11 43.96 11.25 4.41
CA LEU A 11 42.87 10.70 5.20
C LEU A 11 41.56 11.33 4.69
N ILE A 12 40.64 10.53 4.15
CA ILE A 12 39.23 10.88 4.15
C ILE A 12 38.54 9.74 4.87
N ALA A 13 38.41 9.91 6.19
CA ALA A 13 37.40 9.24 6.98
C ALA A 13 36.05 9.69 6.40
N GLY A 14 35.55 8.94 5.43
CA GLY A 14 34.20 9.10 4.94
C GLY A 14 33.28 8.86 6.12
N MET A 15 32.72 9.94 6.65
CA MET A 15 31.47 9.92 7.39
C MET A 15 30.51 9.03 6.60
N ALA A 16 30.39 7.78 7.02
CA ALA A 16 29.16 7.06 6.82
C ALA A 16 28.13 7.87 7.60
N CYS A 17 27.47 8.81 6.91
CA CYS A 17 26.12 9.20 7.28
C CYS A 17 25.41 7.86 7.47
N SER A 18 25.20 7.49 8.73
CA SER A 18 24.12 6.60 9.08
C SER A 18 22.87 7.29 8.57
N SER A 19 22.52 7.04 7.32
CA SER A 19 21.17 7.18 6.83
C SER A 19 20.38 6.23 7.72
N ARG A 20 19.88 6.78 8.82
CA ARG A 20 18.74 6.22 9.52
C ARG A 20 17.69 6.12 8.44
N ALA A 21 17.52 4.93 7.88
CA ALA A 21 16.38 4.61 7.08
C ALA A 21 15.18 5.03 7.93
N GLU A 22 14.52 6.10 7.54
CA GLU A 22 13.14 6.32 7.96
C GLU A 22 12.46 5.01 7.61
N ASP A 23 11.91 4.35 8.63
CA ASP A 23 11.03 3.20 8.40
C ASP A 23 9.95 3.70 7.46
N PRO A 24 9.98 3.30 6.17
CA PRO A 24 9.07 3.87 5.20
C PRO A 24 7.74 3.23 5.53
N GLY A 25 6.95 3.93 6.35
CA GLY A 25 5.64 3.48 6.81
C GLY A 25 4.93 2.76 5.68
N ASP A 26 4.57 1.50 5.95
CA ASP A 26 4.12 0.48 5.01
C ASP A 26 4.05 0.91 3.53
N THR A 27 5.10 0.58 2.76
CA THR A 27 5.18 0.88 1.32
C THR A 27 4.18 0.13 0.45
N ALA A 28 3.28 -0.67 1.01
CA ALA A 28 2.31 -1.50 0.30
C ALA A 28 1.02 -1.67 1.11
N PRO A 29 -0.10 -2.10 0.49
CA PRO A 29 -1.30 -2.47 1.22
C PRO A 29 -0.98 -3.54 2.26
N ARG A 30 -1.42 -3.32 3.50
CA ARG A 30 -1.25 -4.27 4.61
C ARG A 30 -2.11 -5.50 4.34
N ASN A 31 -1.71 -6.65 4.85
CA ASN A 31 -2.63 -7.77 4.97
C ASN A 31 -3.73 -7.45 6.00
N GLY A 32 -4.89 -8.08 5.86
CA GLY A 32 -6.00 -7.95 6.80
C GLY A 32 -7.24 -7.28 6.22
N LYS A 33 -8.11 -6.80 7.12
CA LYS A 33 -9.47 -6.40 6.79
C LYS A 33 -9.53 -4.96 6.29
N TYR A 34 -10.09 -4.76 5.10
CA TYR A 34 -10.35 -3.46 4.50
C TYR A 34 -11.86 -3.23 4.38
N MET A 35 -12.39 -2.29 5.16
CA MET A 35 -13.80 -1.93 5.14
C MET A 35 -14.10 -1.05 3.93
N ILE A 36 -15.12 -1.39 3.14
CA ILE A 36 -15.44 -0.70 1.89
C ILE A 36 -16.62 0.24 2.12
N TYR A 37 -16.40 1.51 1.83
CA TYR A 37 -17.41 2.55 1.91
C TYR A 37 -17.53 3.30 0.59
N SER A 38 -18.77 3.63 0.22
CA SER A 38 -19.05 4.51 -0.91
C SER A 38 -19.67 5.82 -0.42
N PHE A 39 -19.07 6.93 -0.83
CA PHE A 39 -19.46 8.27 -0.44
C PHE A 39 -20.39 8.86 -1.51
N GLY A 40 -21.55 9.33 -1.08
CA GLY A 40 -22.55 9.97 -1.93
C GLY A 40 -22.43 11.49 -1.88
N ALA A 41 -23.58 12.16 -1.74
CA ALA A 41 -23.62 13.61 -1.54
C ALA A 41 -22.93 14.02 -0.23
N VAL A 42 -22.31 15.21 -0.23
CA VAL A 42 -21.71 15.81 0.96
C VAL A 42 -22.76 15.92 2.07
N GLY A 43 -22.40 15.52 3.29
CA GLY A 43 -23.30 15.52 4.45
C GLY A 43 -24.17 14.26 4.59
N SER A 44 -24.13 13.33 3.64
CA SER A 44 -24.77 12.01 3.78
C SER A 44 -23.81 11.00 4.41
N ALA A 45 -24.36 10.09 5.23
CA ALA A 45 -23.58 8.97 5.75
C ALA A 45 -23.10 8.07 4.58
N PRO A 46 -21.87 7.57 4.62
CA PRO A 46 -21.36 6.67 3.59
C PRO A 46 -22.09 5.33 3.62
N LEU A 47 -22.29 4.74 2.44
CA LEU A 47 -22.84 3.40 2.31
C LEU A 47 -21.75 2.36 2.57
N PHE A 48 -21.98 1.47 3.53
CA PHE A 48 -21.12 0.32 3.76
C PHE A 48 -21.41 -0.77 2.72
N LEU A 49 -20.39 -1.17 1.97
CA LEU A 49 -20.50 -2.14 0.87
C LEU A 49 -19.90 -3.51 1.20
N GLY A 50 -19.46 -3.72 2.45
CA GLY A 50 -18.78 -4.93 2.87
C GLY A 50 -17.27 -4.72 3.04
N TYR A 51 -16.47 -5.76 2.86
CA TYR A 51 -15.03 -5.68 3.09
C TYR A 51 -14.23 -6.69 2.28
N PHE A 52 -12.93 -6.44 2.17
CA PHE A 52 -11.95 -7.44 1.78
C PHE A 52 -11.15 -7.93 2.97
N VAL A 53 -10.65 -9.16 2.89
CA VAL A 53 -9.50 -9.61 3.65
C VAL A 53 -8.36 -9.82 2.65
N LEU A 54 -7.34 -8.98 2.71
CA LEU A 54 -6.13 -9.11 1.89
C LEU A 54 -5.14 -10.05 2.57
N ALA A 55 -4.51 -10.92 1.79
CA ALA A 55 -3.47 -11.82 2.24
C ALA A 55 -2.52 -12.14 1.07
N ASP A 56 -1.31 -11.58 1.10
CA ASP A 56 -0.17 -11.97 0.24
C ASP A 56 -0.54 -12.09 -1.26
N GLY A 57 -1.11 -11.01 -1.82
CA GLY A 57 -1.51 -10.97 -3.24
C GLY A 57 -2.81 -11.73 -3.54
N SER A 58 -3.52 -12.20 -2.52
CA SER A 58 -4.87 -12.77 -2.63
C SER A 58 -5.87 -12.00 -1.77
N TYR A 59 -7.15 -12.10 -2.12
CA TYR A 59 -8.20 -11.47 -1.35
C TYR A 59 -9.45 -12.35 -1.26
N LYS A 60 -10.19 -12.20 -0.15
CA LYS A 60 -11.57 -12.66 -0.02
C LYS A 60 -12.47 -11.44 0.15
N ALA A 61 -13.56 -11.38 -0.60
CA ALA A 61 -14.53 -10.30 -0.57
C ALA A 61 -15.83 -10.76 0.08
N PHE A 62 -16.40 -9.88 0.90
CA PHE A 62 -17.63 -10.10 1.63
C PHE A 62 -18.57 -8.92 1.40
N LEU A 63 -19.83 -9.20 1.10
CA LEU A 63 -20.92 -8.24 1.13
C LEU A 63 -21.33 -7.94 2.58
N PRO A 64 -22.16 -6.91 2.84
CA PRO A 64 -22.70 -6.66 4.17
C PRO A 64 -23.34 -7.90 4.79
N GLY A 65 -23.13 -8.10 6.10
CA GLY A 65 -23.57 -9.30 6.81
C GLY A 65 -22.67 -10.52 6.62
N ASP A 66 -21.38 -10.32 6.34
CA ASP A 66 -20.36 -11.37 6.18
C ASP A 66 -20.68 -12.40 5.08
N LYS A 67 -21.54 -12.02 4.12
CA LYS A 67 -21.89 -12.88 3.00
C LYS A 67 -20.73 -12.95 2.03
N VAL A 68 -20.20 -14.15 1.81
CA VAL A 68 -19.12 -14.38 0.83
C VAL A 68 -19.55 -13.88 -0.55
N HIS A 69 -18.76 -12.97 -1.11
CA HIS A 69 -18.96 -12.45 -2.46
C HIS A 69 -18.09 -13.18 -3.48
N GLY A 70 -16.87 -13.55 -3.07
CA GLY A 70 -15.91 -14.27 -3.90
C GLY A 70 -14.49 -14.07 -3.41
N GLU A 71 -13.54 -14.62 -4.15
CA GLU A 71 -12.11 -14.50 -3.88
C GLU A 71 -11.34 -14.27 -5.19
N GLY A 72 -10.11 -13.80 -5.06
CA GLY A 72 -9.28 -13.51 -6.22
C GLY A 72 -7.84 -13.17 -5.88
N LYS A 73 -7.10 -12.75 -6.90
CA LYS A 73 -5.72 -12.30 -6.79
C LYS A 73 -5.63 -10.82 -7.09
N TYR A 74 -4.65 -10.16 -6.47
CA TYR A 74 -4.32 -8.76 -6.75
C TYR A 74 -2.80 -8.59 -6.80
N SER A 75 -2.36 -7.55 -7.50
CA SER A 75 -0.98 -7.07 -7.47
C SER A 75 -0.94 -5.63 -7.02
N TYR A 76 0.22 -5.21 -6.52
CA TYR A 76 0.50 -3.84 -6.15
C TYR A 76 1.73 -3.34 -6.89
N ASP A 77 1.59 -2.26 -7.66
CA ASP A 77 2.69 -1.54 -8.29
C ASP A 77 3.19 -0.47 -7.31
N LYS A 78 4.40 -0.69 -6.75
CA LYS A 78 5.04 0.21 -5.79
C LYS A 78 5.42 1.56 -6.38
N THR A 79 5.70 1.61 -7.68
CA THR A 79 6.13 2.85 -8.35
C THR A 79 4.94 3.75 -8.62
N LYS A 80 3.80 3.16 -9.00
CA LYS A 80 2.56 3.90 -9.26
C LYS A 80 1.68 4.08 -8.03
N HIS A 81 1.97 3.32 -6.96
CA HIS A 81 1.10 3.15 -5.82
C HIS A 81 -0.31 2.71 -6.21
N GLU A 82 -0.43 1.70 -7.07
CA GLU A 82 -1.71 1.21 -7.59
C GLU A 82 -1.93 -0.27 -7.31
N VAL A 83 -3.14 -0.62 -6.90
CA VAL A 83 -3.63 -2.00 -6.81
C VAL A 83 -4.39 -2.36 -8.07
N THR A 84 -4.01 -3.51 -8.65
CA THR A 84 -4.72 -4.13 -9.76
C THR A 84 -5.33 -5.46 -9.30
N TRP A 85 -6.64 -5.62 -9.52
CA TRP A 85 -7.34 -6.88 -9.26
C TRP A 85 -7.20 -7.79 -10.47
N LEU A 86 -6.51 -8.91 -10.30
CA LEU A 86 -6.12 -9.82 -11.38
C LEU A 86 -7.18 -10.89 -11.67
N SER A 87 -7.96 -11.28 -10.67
CA SER A 87 -9.04 -12.25 -10.80
C SER A 87 -10.14 -12.01 -9.76
N GLY A 88 -11.27 -12.70 -9.90
CA GLY A 88 -12.41 -12.59 -8.98
C GLY A 88 -13.35 -11.42 -9.31
N PRO A 89 -14.34 -11.14 -8.44
CA PRO A 89 -15.43 -10.19 -8.76
C PRO A 89 -15.00 -8.74 -8.96
N TYR A 90 -13.76 -8.38 -8.61
CA TYR A 90 -13.25 -7.00 -8.71
C TYR A 90 -12.32 -6.80 -9.92
N ALA A 91 -11.93 -7.87 -10.60
CA ALA A 91 -11.07 -7.80 -11.78
C ALA A 91 -11.75 -7.03 -12.92
N GLY A 92 -11.01 -6.12 -13.56
CA GLY A 92 -11.48 -5.32 -14.71
C GLY A 92 -12.53 -4.25 -14.41
N ALA A 93 -13.25 -4.33 -13.28
CA ALA A 93 -14.31 -3.38 -12.91
C ALA A 93 -13.89 -2.37 -11.83
N TYR A 94 -12.82 -2.70 -11.11
CA TYR A 94 -12.27 -1.90 -10.03
C TYR A 94 -10.74 -1.84 -10.20
N GLY A 95 -10.14 -0.79 -9.64
CA GLY A 95 -8.71 -0.54 -9.62
C GLY A 95 -8.48 0.66 -8.75
N GLY A 96 -7.30 0.79 -8.13
CA GLY A 96 -7.19 1.86 -7.15
C GLY A 96 -5.82 2.28 -6.70
N THR A 97 -5.68 3.60 -6.56
CA THR A 97 -4.55 4.22 -5.87
C THR A 97 -4.55 3.81 -4.41
N PHE A 98 -3.38 3.46 -3.92
CA PHE A 98 -3.09 3.19 -2.52
C PHE A 98 -2.48 4.43 -1.88
N THR A 99 -3.00 4.80 -0.72
CA THR A 99 -2.45 5.87 0.11
C THR A 99 -2.33 5.42 1.56
N VAL A 100 -1.34 5.97 2.25
CA VAL A 100 -1.17 5.82 3.69
C VAL A 100 -1.43 7.19 4.32
N GLU A 101 -2.36 7.23 5.25
CA GLU A 101 -2.80 8.44 5.96
C GLU A 101 -2.52 8.30 7.46
N GLN A 102 -2.71 9.39 8.20
CA GLN A 102 -2.63 9.41 9.66
C GLN A 102 -1.29 8.86 10.21
N ALA A 103 -0.17 9.27 9.61
CA ALA A 103 1.18 8.86 9.99
C ALA A 103 1.38 7.32 10.02
N GLY A 104 0.87 6.61 9.01
CA GLY A 104 1.05 5.16 8.89
C GLY A 104 -0.11 4.31 9.40
N LYS A 105 -1.08 4.91 10.10
CA LYS A 105 -2.15 4.15 10.75
C LYS A 105 -3.22 3.67 9.78
N ARG A 106 -3.64 4.56 8.87
CA ARG A 106 -4.72 4.29 7.93
C ARG A 106 -4.17 3.96 6.56
N HIS A 107 -4.41 2.75 6.11
CA HIS A 107 -4.22 2.32 4.74
C HIS A 107 -5.51 2.49 3.97
N GLN A 108 -5.45 3.11 2.81
CA GLN A 108 -6.61 3.38 1.97
C GLN A 108 -6.38 2.91 0.54
N LEU A 109 -7.38 2.24 -0.01
CA LEU A 109 -7.45 1.81 -1.41
C LEU A 109 -8.65 2.49 -2.08
N ARG A 110 -8.41 3.37 -3.05
CA ARG A 110 -9.49 4.03 -3.79
C ARG A 110 -9.97 3.15 -4.94
N LEU A 111 -11.04 2.38 -4.76
CA LEU A 111 -11.53 1.41 -5.75
C LEU A 111 -12.26 2.02 -6.94
N LYS A 112 -12.93 3.17 -6.71
CA LYS A 112 -13.62 4.03 -7.69
C LYS A 112 -13.56 5.48 -7.20
N SER A 113 -14.07 6.43 -7.98
CA SER A 113 -14.08 7.86 -7.65
C SER A 113 -14.55 8.14 -6.22
N THR A 114 -15.63 7.50 -5.78
CA THR A 114 -16.22 7.71 -4.45
C THR A 114 -16.21 6.48 -3.55
N THR A 115 -15.61 5.37 -4.00
CA THR A 115 -15.56 4.12 -3.23
C THR A 115 -14.15 3.88 -2.73
N ILE A 116 -13.98 3.79 -1.42
CA ILE A 116 -12.70 3.57 -0.76
C ILE A 116 -12.77 2.34 0.14
N ALA A 117 -11.68 1.61 0.25
CA ALA A 117 -11.49 0.55 1.22
C ALA A 117 -10.42 0.97 2.23
N THR A 118 -10.70 0.89 3.53
CA THR A 118 -9.79 1.38 4.58
C THR A 118 -9.45 0.29 5.59
N ASN A 119 -8.20 0.28 6.03
CA ASN A 119 -7.68 -0.53 7.13
C ASN A 119 -6.95 0.41 8.09
N ASP A 120 -7.38 0.46 9.36
CA ASP A 120 -6.95 1.48 10.34
C ASP A 120 -5.97 0.96 11.43
N GLY A 121 -5.54 -0.30 11.35
CA GLY A 121 -4.80 -0.95 12.44
C GLY A 121 -4.91 -2.45 12.39
#